data_AF-A0A812PPH7-F1
#
_entry.id   AF-A0A812PPH7-F1
#
_cell.length_a   1.000
_cell.length_b   1.000
_cell.length_c   1.000
_cell.angle_alpha   90.00
_cell.angle_beta   90.00
_cell.angle_gamma   90.00
#
_symmetry.space_group_name_H-M   'P 1'
#
loop_
_entity.id
_entity.type
_entity.pdbx_description
1 polymer ?
#
loop_
_entity_poly.entity_id
_entity_poly.type
_entity_poly.pdbx_seq_one_letter_code
_entity_poly.pdbx_strand_id
1 'polypeptide(L)'
;MSPDETKAGPLPKVLVPLCGKSVDMPYLCELGFGVVGVEGIPRAILEFKAEHQIRVKGMKSKLPFAKDEQGWREGTTFQPAAQFAGARSGQSFKTGDQGLGYYSERPAVWRGKVNLGRRHAPLHLIEGDMFEVTPELVAASTFATDGRFDLVYDCDALVSLPPDCWKQYAAGLSSLLRVGGRILLIVVQYDQGKLPYARNRINPPPFSVTRENLKGLFPDSSWSVTMLETEPCDEEFVWQLRWI
;
A
#
# COMPACT_ATOMS: atom_id res chain seq x y z
N MET A 1 -12.36 35.96 26.52
CA MET A 1 -11.02 35.46 26.15
C MET A 1 -10.94 33.99 26.54
N SER A 2 -10.67 33.14 25.55
CA SER A 2 -10.36 31.70 25.65
C SER A 2 -9.02 31.44 26.34
N PRO A 3 -8.77 30.22 26.83
CA PRO A 3 -7.96 29.21 26.08
C PRO A 3 -8.54 27.78 26.25
N ASP A 4 -8.59 26.82 25.32
CA ASP A 4 -7.48 26.22 24.57
C ASP A 4 -8.02 25.11 23.59
N GLU A 5 -8.60 25.48 22.45
CA GLU A 5 -9.04 24.52 21.40
C GLU A 5 -7.99 24.29 20.29
N THR A 6 -6.72 24.66 20.54
CA THR A 6 -5.77 24.95 19.44
C THR A 6 -4.69 23.90 19.15
N LYS A 7 -4.73 22.69 19.72
CA LYS A 7 -3.91 21.58 19.21
C LYS A 7 -4.67 20.26 19.19
N ALA A 8 -5.45 20.06 18.14
CA ALA A 8 -5.89 18.71 17.77
C ALA A 8 -4.65 17.81 17.66
N GLY A 9 -4.66 16.67 18.35
CA GLY A 9 -3.59 15.67 18.27
C GLY A 9 -3.40 15.12 16.84
N PRO A 10 -2.34 14.33 16.60
CA PRO A 10 -2.09 13.74 15.29
C PRO A 10 -3.27 12.87 14.84
N LEU A 11 -3.57 12.88 13.54
CA LEU A 11 -4.65 12.06 12.98
C LEU A 11 -4.30 10.58 13.12
N PRO A 12 -5.27 9.69 13.42
CA PRO A 12 -5.05 8.26 13.31
C PRO A 12 -4.67 7.90 11.86
N LYS A 13 -3.75 6.96 11.71
CA LYS A 13 -3.16 6.62 10.40
C LYS A 13 -3.73 5.31 9.86
N VAL A 14 -4.15 5.35 8.60
CA VAL A 14 -4.67 4.20 7.85
C VAL A 14 -3.70 3.82 6.74
N LEU A 15 -3.34 2.54 6.68
CA LEU A 15 -2.67 1.94 5.53
C LEU A 15 -3.71 1.39 4.56
N VAL A 16 -3.53 1.66 3.27
CA VAL A 16 -4.28 1.03 2.18
C VAL A 16 -3.28 0.28 1.29
N PRO A 17 -3.08 -1.04 1.50
CA PRO A 17 -2.14 -1.84 0.71
C PRO A 17 -2.70 -2.09 -0.70
N LEU A 18 -1.83 -2.21 -1.71
CA LEU A 18 -2.18 -2.46 -3.11
C LEU A 18 -3.32 -1.55 -3.60
N CYS A 19 -3.22 -0.27 -3.25
CA CYS A 19 -4.37 0.64 -3.28
C CYS A 19 -4.86 1.00 -4.69
N GLY A 20 -4.10 0.69 -5.74
CA GLY A 20 -4.41 1.05 -7.12
C GLY A 20 -4.76 2.52 -7.25
N LYS A 21 -6.04 2.76 -7.58
CA LYS A 21 -6.66 4.10 -7.63
C LYS A 21 -7.88 4.21 -6.72
N SER A 22 -7.87 3.51 -5.59
CA SER A 22 -9.00 3.41 -4.67
C SER A 22 -9.57 4.79 -4.31
N VAL A 23 -10.87 4.93 -4.57
CA VAL A 23 -11.68 6.08 -4.21
C VAL A 23 -11.83 6.24 -2.69
N ASP A 24 -11.52 5.18 -1.94
CA ASP A 24 -11.63 5.14 -0.48
C ASP A 24 -10.53 5.94 0.19
N MET A 25 -9.35 6.08 -0.43
CA MET A 25 -8.26 6.87 0.15
C MET A 25 -8.64 8.32 0.44
N PRO A 26 -9.19 9.11 -0.52
CA PRO A 26 -9.67 10.46 -0.20
C PRO A 26 -10.87 10.45 0.76
N TYR A 27 -11.75 9.44 0.68
CA TYR A 27 -12.89 9.33 1.60
C TYR A 27 -12.44 9.10 3.06
N LEU A 28 -11.47 8.21 3.30
CA LEU A 28 -10.85 8.01 4.61
C LEU A 28 -10.19 9.31 5.12
N CYS A 29 -9.55 10.09 4.25
CA CYS A 29 -9.07 11.41 4.62
C CYS A 29 -10.21 12.36 5.04
N GLU A 30 -11.35 12.35 4.33
CA GLU A 30 -12.55 13.14 4.67
C GLU A 30 -13.13 12.76 6.04
N LEU A 31 -13.04 11.47 6.42
CA LEU A 31 -13.37 10.98 7.77
C LEU A 31 -12.36 11.40 8.85
N GLY A 32 -11.26 12.06 8.48
CA GLY A 32 -10.28 12.61 9.40
C GLY A 32 -9.07 11.71 9.65
N PHE A 33 -8.78 10.74 8.78
CA PHE A 33 -7.59 9.90 8.87
C PHE A 33 -6.41 10.47 8.06
N GLY A 34 -5.19 10.24 8.54
CA GLY A 34 -4.00 10.32 7.70
C GLY A 34 -3.86 9.04 6.90
N VAL A 35 -3.76 9.11 5.58
CA VAL A 35 -3.79 7.93 4.71
C VAL A 35 -2.43 7.72 4.04
N VAL A 36 -1.96 6.48 4.05
CA VAL A 36 -0.81 6.03 3.25
C VAL A 36 -1.26 4.86 2.39
N GLY A 37 -1.23 5.02 1.08
CA GLY A 37 -1.38 3.91 0.15
C GLY A 37 -0.03 3.38 -0.32
N VAL A 38 0.00 2.10 -0.68
CA VAL A 38 1.16 1.46 -1.33
C VAL A 38 0.68 0.89 -2.66
N GLU A 39 1.39 1.19 -3.74
CA GLU A 39 1.01 0.74 -5.08
C GLU A 39 2.25 0.46 -5.94
N GLY A 40 2.27 -0.69 -6.61
CA GLY A 40 3.39 -1.14 -7.45
C GLY A 40 3.26 -0.75 -8.92
N ILE A 41 2.07 -0.36 -9.38
CA ILE A 41 1.71 -0.04 -10.76
C ILE A 41 1.69 1.50 -10.94
N PRO A 42 2.71 2.09 -11.57
CA PRO A 42 2.83 3.55 -11.70
C PRO A 42 1.65 4.18 -12.45
N ARG A 43 1.09 3.45 -13.42
CA ARG A 43 -0.09 3.88 -14.18
C ARG A 43 -1.29 4.14 -13.26
N ALA A 44 -1.54 3.26 -12.27
CA ALA A 44 -2.66 3.42 -11.34
C ALA A 44 -2.51 4.68 -10.49
N ILE A 45 -1.28 5.01 -10.06
CA ILE A 45 -0.98 6.25 -9.32
C ILE A 45 -1.22 7.50 -10.17
N LEU A 46 -0.83 7.46 -11.45
CA LEU A 46 -1.07 8.57 -12.38
C LEU A 46 -2.57 8.76 -12.64
N GLU A 47 -3.32 7.67 -12.83
CA GLU A 47 -4.77 7.69 -12.98
C GLU A 47 -5.45 8.21 -11.71
N PHE A 48 -5.07 7.71 -10.52
CA PHE A 48 -5.54 8.20 -9.22
C PHE A 48 -5.38 9.72 -9.11
N LYS A 49 -4.19 10.24 -9.42
CA LYS A 49 -3.92 11.67 -9.39
C LYS A 49 -4.85 12.45 -10.32
N ALA A 50 -5.09 11.96 -11.54
CA ALA A 50 -5.94 12.63 -12.52
C ALA A 50 -7.42 12.62 -12.10
N GLU A 51 -7.90 11.47 -11.61
CA GLU A 51 -9.30 11.26 -11.22
C GLU A 51 -9.65 12.01 -9.91
N HIS A 52 -8.70 12.09 -8.96
CA HIS A 52 -8.96 12.66 -7.64
C HIS A 52 -8.42 14.08 -7.42
N GLN A 53 -7.93 14.77 -8.46
CA GLN A 53 -7.36 16.13 -8.35
C GLN A 53 -8.28 17.20 -7.72
N ILE A 54 -9.61 16.97 -7.72
CA ILE A 54 -10.58 17.84 -7.05
C ILE A 54 -10.50 17.65 -5.54
N ARG A 55 -10.49 16.39 -5.06
CA ARG A 55 -10.49 16.02 -3.63
C ARG A 55 -9.08 16.09 -3.02
N VAL A 56 -8.07 15.66 -3.76
CA VAL A 56 -6.66 15.58 -3.32
C VAL A 56 -5.86 16.68 -3.99
N LYS A 57 -5.32 17.61 -3.20
CA LYS A 57 -4.46 18.70 -3.68
C LYS A 57 -2.99 18.37 -3.49
N GLY A 58 -2.17 18.87 -4.41
CA GLY A 58 -0.71 18.84 -4.29
C GLY A 58 -0.03 17.52 -4.64
N MET A 59 -0.77 16.53 -5.18
CA MET A 59 -0.27 15.18 -5.49
C MET A 59 0.90 15.21 -6.48
N LYS A 60 2.12 15.22 -5.94
CA LYS A 60 3.39 15.28 -6.69
C LYS A 60 4.34 14.24 -6.12
N SER A 61 5.08 13.56 -7.00
CA SER A 61 6.20 12.71 -6.61
C SER A 61 7.40 13.57 -6.21
N LYS A 62 8.14 13.11 -5.20
CA LYS A 62 9.52 13.55 -4.96
C LYS A 62 10.52 12.49 -5.45
N LEU A 63 11.79 12.87 -5.49
CA LEU A 63 12.95 12.05 -5.84
C LEU A 63 12.85 10.63 -5.24
N PRO A 64 13.31 9.59 -5.95
CA PRO A 64 13.29 8.22 -5.46
C PRO A 64 13.98 8.11 -4.10
N PHE A 65 13.52 7.19 -3.26
CA PHE A 65 14.17 6.86 -2.01
C PHE A 65 15.21 5.76 -2.23
N ALA A 66 16.27 5.86 -1.45
CA ALA A 66 17.35 4.90 -1.38
C ALA A 66 17.41 4.31 0.03
N LYS A 67 17.78 3.03 0.13
CA LYS A 67 18.14 2.41 1.40
C LYS A 67 19.66 2.24 1.48
N ASP A 68 20.27 2.80 2.50
CA ASP A 68 21.69 2.59 2.86
C ASP A 68 21.82 1.90 4.23
N GLU A 69 23.04 1.74 4.73
CA GLU A 69 23.31 1.15 6.05
C GLU A 69 22.67 1.94 7.22
N GLN A 70 22.35 3.22 7.00
CA GLN A 70 21.77 4.13 7.97
C GLN A 70 20.25 4.29 7.81
N GLY A 71 19.63 3.58 6.86
CA GLY A 71 18.18 3.53 6.65
C GLY A 71 17.71 4.14 5.33
N TRP A 72 16.43 4.52 5.28
CA TRP A 72 15.82 5.12 4.09
C TRP A 72 16.07 6.62 4.01
N ARG A 73 16.50 7.12 2.84
CA ARG A 73 16.77 8.55 2.58
C ARG A 73 16.24 9.01 1.24
N GLU A 74 15.85 10.28 1.13
CA GLU A 74 15.51 10.90 -0.16
C GLU A 74 16.77 10.99 -1.03
N GLY A 75 16.74 10.43 -2.25
CA GLY A 75 17.85 10.45 -3.21
C GLY A 75 18.08 9.09 -3.89
N THR A 76 18.79 9.10 -5.02
CA THR A 76 19.27 7.87 -5.67
C THR A 76 20.58 7.43 -5.04
N THR A 77 20.72 6.15 -4.64
CA THR A 77 22.05 5.58 -4.42
C THR A 77 22.69 5.38 -5.77
N PHE A 78 23.75 6.12 -6.07
CA PHE A 78 24.60 5.88 -7.22
C PHE A 78 25.81 5.04 -6.81
N GLN A 79 25.97 3.88 -7.44
CA GLN A 79 27.19 3.08 -7.32
C GLN A 79 27.94 3.15 -8.65
N PRO A 80 29.07 3.89 -8.72
CA PRO A 80 29.85 3.97 -9.94
C PRO A 80 30.38 2.59 -10.32
N ALA A 81 30.34 2.28 -11.61
CA ALA A 81 30.89 1.05 -12.15
C ALA A 81 31.88 1.36 -13.27
N ALA A 82 32.98 0.62 -13.30
CA ALA A 82 33.96 0.73 -14.37
C ALA A 82 33.42 0.20 -15.72
N GLN A 83 32.39 -0.66 -15.70
CA GLN A 83 31.84 -1.32 -16.89
C GLN A 83 30.39 -1.80 -16.67
N PHE A 84 29.69 -2.15 -17.77
CA PHE A 84 28.34 -2.70 -17.75
C PHE A 84 28.29 -4.08 -17.08
N ALA A 85 27.55 -4.20 -15.98
CA ALA A 85 27.48 -5.43 -15.18
C ALA A 85 26.08 -6.09 -15.17
N GLY A 86 25.19 -5.70 -16.08
CA GLY A 86 23.83 -6.25 -16.18
C GLY A 86 22.87 -5.70 -15.12
N ALA A 87 21.60 -6.14 -15.18
CA ALA A 87 20.57 -5.70 -14.24
C ALA A 87 20.75 -6.31 -12.84
N ARG A 88 20.51 -5.51 -11.80
CA ARG A 88 20.42 -5.97 -10.41
C ARG A 88 19.01 -5.72 -9.91
N SER A 89 18.48 -6.61 -9.06
CA SER A 89 17.14 -6.41 -8.49
C SER A 89 17.08 -5.07 -7.75
N GLY A 90 16.05 -4.26 -8.02
CA GLY A 90 15.87 -2.93 -7.42
C GLY A 90 16.85 -1.84 -7.89
N GLN A 91 17.72 -2.12 -8.87
CA GLN A 91 18.70 -1.15 -9.37
C GLN A 91 18.74 -1.09 -10.90
N SER A 92 18.72 0.13 -11.44
CA SER A 92 18.91 0.38 -12.87
C SER A 92 20.38 0.64 -13.17
N PHE A 93 20.99 -0.16 -14.05
CA PHE A 93 22.33 0.12 -14.57
C PHE A 93 22.24 1.06 -15.77
N LYS A 94 22.72 2.30 -15.63
CA LYS A 94 22.62 3.31 -16.70
C LYS A 94 23.72 4.35 -16.59
N THR A 95 23.92 5.07 -17.68
CA THR A 95 24.66 6.34 -17.66
C THR A 95 23.70 7.43 -17.22
N GLY A 96 24.03 8.13 -16.14
CA GLY A 96 23.30 9.32 -15.69
C GLY A 96 24.24 10.46 -15.35
N ASP A 97 23.70 11.50 -14.73
CA ASP A 97 24.42 12.75 -14.43
C ASP A 97 25.62 12.54 -13.49
N GLN A 98 25.61 11.45 -12.71
CA GLN A 98 26.70 11.06 -11.81
C GLN A 98 27.68 10.05 -12.43
N GLY A 99 27.48 9.67 -13.69
CA GLY A 99 28.31 8.72 -14.44
C GLY A 99 27.61 7.38 -14.72
N LEU A 100 28.41 6.42 -15.20
CA LEU A 100 27.98 5.05 -15.47
C LEU A 100 27.93 4.25 -14.16
N GLY A 101 26.78 3.68 -13.85
CA GLY A 101 26.63 2.91 -12.62
C GLY A 101 25.22 2.44 -12.34
N TYR A 102 25.02 1.92 -11.13
CA TYR A 102 23.72 1.49 -10.64
C TYR A 102 23.02 2.62 -9.88
N TYR A 103 21.73 2.80 -10.15
CA TYR A 103 20.82 3.73 -9.46
C TYR A 103 19.74 2.93 -8.72
N SER A 104 19.52 3.18 -7.43
CA SER A 104 18.31 2.68 -6.74
C SER A 104 17.13 3.58 -7.07
N GLU A 105 16.17 3.07 -7.85
CA GLU A 105 15.07 3.90 -8.39
C GLU A 105 13.78 3.85 -7.56
N ARG A 106 13.75 3.11 -6.45
CA ARG A 106 12.51 2.85 -5.70
C ARG A 106 12.73 2.75 -4.19
N PRO A 107 11.70 3.13 -3.40
CA PRO A 107 10.36 3.59 -3.82
C PRO A 107 10.30 5.09 -4.12
N ALA A 108 9.37 5.51 -4.99
CA ALA A 108 9.01 6.93 -5.13
C ALA A 108 7.86 7.27 -4.17
N VAL A 109 7.79 8.50 -3.68
CA VAL A 109 6.72 8.92 -2.76
C VAL A 109 5.97 10.10 -3.33
N TRP A 110 4.66 9.93 -3.48
CA TRP A 110 3.73 10.95 -3.89
C TRP A 110 3.02 11.52 -2.67
N ARG A 111 2.91 12.85 -2.62
CA ARG A 111 2.35 13.52 -1.45
C ARG A 111 1.23 14.45 -1.86
N GLY A 112 0.09 14.29 -1.20
CA GLY A 112 -1.10 15.09 -1.38
C GLY A 112 -1.78 15.37 -0.05
N LYS A 113 -2.87 16.12 -0.12
CA LYS A 113 -3.67 16.47 1.04
C LYS A 113 -5.13 16.68 0.68
N VAL A 114 -6.01 16.33 1.60
CA VAL A 114 -7.45 16.59 1.51
C VAL A 114 -7.82 17.71 2.46
N ASN A 115 -8.65 18.65 1.99
CA ASN A 115 -9.09 19.80 2.78
C ASN A 115 -10.23 19.40 3.71
N LEU A 116 -10.07 19.64 5.02
CA LEU A 116 -11.08 19.40 6.06
C LEU A 116 -11.56 20.72 6.70
N GLY A 117 -11.56 21.81 5.93
CA GLY A 117 -11.88 23.16 6.40
C GLY A 117 -10.69 23.81 7.11
N ARG A 118 -10.64 23.72 8.44
CA ARG A 118 -9.58 24.38 9.25
C ARG A 118 -8.25 23.64 9.26
N ARG A 119 -8.23 22.37 8.81
CA ARG A 119 -7.03 21.52 8.74
C ARG A 119 -7.00 20.73 7.44
N HIS A 120 -5.88 20.05 7.20
CA HIS A 120 -5.75 19.10 6.10
C HIS A 120 -5.44 17.71 6.63
N ALA A 121 -5.98 16.68 5.98
CA ALA A 121 -5.53 15.31 6.14
C ALA A 121 -4.42 15.01 5.12
N PRO A 122 -3.26 14.46 5.54
CA PRO A 122 -2.22 14.04 4.62
C PRO A 122 -2.64 12.75 3.90
N LEU A 123 -2.35 12.69 2.61
CA LEU A 123 -2.47 11.49 1.79
C LEU A 123 -1.12 11.25 1.10
N HIS A 124 -0.48 10.14 1.41
CA HIS A 124 0.79 9.75 0.80
C HIS A 124 0.60 8.46 0.00
N LEU A 125 1.26 8.34 -1.16
CA LEU A 125 1.39 7.08 -1.89
C LEU A 125 2.86 6.70 -2.01
N ILE A 126 3.17 5.48 -1.58
CA ILE A 126 4.48 4.85 -1.81
C ILE A 126 4.36 4.02 -3.08
N GLU A 127 5.07 4.45 -4.11
CA GLU A 127 5.23 3.71 -5.37
C GLU A 127 6.32 2.65 -5.19
N GLY A 128 5.92 1.40 -4.98
CA GLY A 128 6.85 0.33 -4.65
C GLY A 128 6.18 -1.02 -4.37
N ASP A 129 7.02 -1.99 -4.03
CA ASP A 129 6.57 -3.32 -3.64
C ASP A 129 6.09 -3.30 -2.18
N MET A 130 4.84 -3.73 -1.94
CA MET A 130 4.26 -3.85 -0.60
C MET A 130 5.07 -4.77 0.32
N PHE A 131 5.75 -5.78 -0.21
CA PHE A 131 6.59 -6.69 0.57
C PHE A 131 7.89 -6.05 1.06
N GLU A 132 8.30 -4.91 0.49
CA GLU A 132 9.48 -4.15 0.91
C GLU A 132 9.14 -3.01 1.87
N VAL A 133 7.86 -2.75 2.12
CA VAL A 133 7.43 -1.65 2.98
C VAL A 133 7.66 -1.98 4.45
N THR A 134 8.45 -1.12 5.10
CA THR A 134 8.74 -1.22 6.54
C THR A 134 8.30 0.03 7.29
N PRO A 135 8.12 -0.02 8.62
CA PRO A 135 7.85 1.18 9.42
C PRO A 135 8.87 2.30 9.19
N GLU A 136 10.15 1.96 9.00
CA GLU A 136 11.21 2.95 8.75
C GLU A 136 11.01 3.64 7.40
N LEU A 137 10.62 2.89 6.36
CA LEU A 137 10.30 3.48 5.06
C LEU A 137 9.11 4.43 5.18
N VAL A 138 8.05 4.01 5.86
CA VAL A 138 6.85 4.84 6.03
C VAL A 138 7.17 6.10 6.82
N ALA A 139 7.95 6.01 7.90
CA ALA A 139 8.41 7.17 8.67
C ALA A 139 9.16 8.17 7.77
N ALA A 140 10.14 7.70 7.01
CA ALA A 140 10.91 8.52 6.08
C ALA A 140 10.04 9.14 4.96
N SER A 141 9.07 8.37 4.45
CA SER A 141 8.16 8.79 3.37
C SER A 141 7.17 9.87 3.82
N THR A 142 6.71 9.79 5.08
CA THR A 142 5.58 10.57 5.60
C THR A 142 5.98 11.67 6.58
N PHE A 143 7.28 11.83 6.86
CA PHE A 143 7.82 12.73 7.89
C PHE A 143 7.32 12.42 9.31
N ALA A 144 6.78 11.22 9.52
CA ALA A 144 6.34 10.76 10.83
C ALA A 144 7.53 10.23 11.64
N THR A 145 7.46 10.38 12.96
CA THR A 145 8.44 9.78 13.88
C THR A 145 8.30 8.27 14.01
N ASP A 146 7.09 7.75 13.77
CA ASP A 146 6.76 6.34 13.73
C ASP A 146 5.99 6.05 12.45
N GLY A 147 6.40 5.04 11.69
CA GLY A 147 5.75 4.61 10.46
C GLY A 147 4.63 3.60 10.65
N ARG A 148 4.32 3.18 11.88
CA ARG A 148 3.23 2.23 12.15
C ARG A 148 1.84 2.85 12.08
N PHE A 149 0.86 2.04 11.71
CA PHE A 149 -0.52 2.44 11.49
C PHE A 149 -1.42 2.10 12.68
N ASP A 150 -2.53 2.83 12.79
CA ASP A 150 -3.64 2.49 13.68
C ASP A 150 -4.53 1.43 13.04
N LEU A 151 -4.74 1.57 11.74
CA LEU A 151 -5.67 0.77 10.96
C LEU A 151 -5.04 0.33 9.63
N VAL A 152 -5.40 -0.84 9.16
CA VAL A 152 -5.24 -1.27 7.76
C VAL A 152 -6.63 -1.39 7.17
N TYR A 153 -6.83 -0.83 5.99
CA TYR A 153 -8.01 -1.07 5.17
C TYR A 153 -7.59 -1.89 3.95
N ASP A 154 -7.82 -3.20 4.02
CA ASP A 154 -7.51 -4.17 2.97
C ASP A 154 -8.79 -4.47 2.18
N CYS A 155 -8.91 -3.79 1.04
CA CYS A 155 -9.99 -3.96 0.08
C CYS A 155 -9.35 -4.35 -1.24
N ASP A 156 -9.70 -5.53 -1.75
CA ASP A 156 -9.13 -6.13 -2.96
C ASP A 156 -7.61 -6.36 -2.96
N ALA A 157 -6.91 -6.24 -1.82
CA ALA A 157 -5.45 -6.42 -1.77
C ALA A 157 -5.07 -7.88 -1.50
N LEU A 158 -5.45 -8.47 -0.36
CA LEU A 158 -5.13 -9.87 -0.04
C LEU A 158 -5.59 -10.83 -1.15
N VAL A 159 -6.82 -10.63 -1.63
CA VAL A 159 -7.42 -11.47 -2.68
C VAL A 159 -6.74 -11.29 -4.04
N SER A 160 -6.00 -10.21 -4.28
CA SER A 160 -5.23 -10.03 -5.52
C SER A 160 -3.88 -10.74 -5.51
N LEU A 161 -3.43 -11.20 -4.34
CA LEU A 161 -2.14 -11.85 -4.16
C LEU A 161 -2.24 -13.38 -4.29
N PRO A 162 -1.27 -14.04 -4.95
CA PRO A 162 -1.20 -15.50 -4.98
C PRO A 162 -1.13 -16.11 -3.56
N PRO A 163 -1.80 -17.24 -3.28
CA PRO A 163 -1.85 -17.82 -1.93
C PRO A 163 -0.50 -18.07 -1.26
N ASP A 164 0.54 -18.38 -2.04
CA ASP A 164 1.88 -18.68 -1.52
C ASP A 164 2.53 -17.49 -0.79
N CYS A 165 2.13 -16.25 -1.11
CA CYS A 165 2.67 -15.05 -0.47
C CYS A 165 1.78 -14.49 0.66
N TRP A 166 0.60 -15.07 0.91
CA TRP A 166 -0.33 -14.56 1.94
C TRP A 166 0.29 -14.52 3.34
N LYS A 167 1.08 -15.52 3.73
CA LYS A 167 1.75 -15.53 5.04
C LYS A 167 2.74 -14.38 5.18
N GLN A 168 3.52 -14.12 4.15
CA GLN A 168 4.47 -13.01 4.12
C GLN A 168 3.72 -11.67 4.17
N TYR A 169 2.62 -11.56 3.41
CA TYR A 169 1.78 -10.37 3.38
C TYR A 169 1.14 -10.08 4.75
N ALA A 170 0.50 -11.06 5.38
CA ALA A 170 -0.11 -10.92 6.70
C ALA A 170 0.92 -10.58 7.80
N ALA A 171 2.12 -11.17 7.72
CA ALA A 171 3.23 -10.80 8.60
C ALA A 171 3.70 -9.35 8.37
N GLY A 172 3.77 -8.90 7.11
CA GLY A 172 4.05 -7.52 6.74
C GLY A 172 3.04 -6.55 7.34
N LEU A 173 1.73 -6.79 7.14
CA LEU A 173 0.66 -5.99 7.75
C LEU A 173 0.77 -5.94 9.28
N SER A 174 1.05 -7.08 9.92
CA SER A 174 1.24 -7.16 11.37
C SER A 174 2.42 -6.31 11.84
N SER A 175 3.54 -6.29 11.09
CA SER A 175 4.72 -5.48 11.41
C SER A 175 4.48 -3.98 11.28
N LEU A 176 3.58 -3.59 10.38
CA LEU A 176 3.20 -2.21 10.08
C LEU A 176 2.16 -1.67 11.05
N LEU A 177 1.49 -2.50 11.84
CA LEU A 177 0.54 -2.05 12.85
C LEU A 177 1.20 -1.75 14.20
N ARG A 178 0.62 -0.79 14.91
CA ARG A 178 0.89 -0.59 16.34
C ARG A 178 0.20 -1.68 17.16
N VAL A 179 0.66 -1.89 18.38
CA VAL A 179 -0.04 -2.76 19.35
C VAL A 179 -1.47 -2.24 19.53
N GLY A 180 -2.46 -3.12 19.38
CA GLY A 180 -3.88 -2.77 19.43
C GLY A 180 -4.46 -2.20 18.13
N GLY A 181 -3.66 -2.09 17.07
CA GLY A 181 -4.12 -1.74 15.73
C GLY A 181 -5.05 -2.80 15.14
N ARG A 182 -5.85 -2.40 14.14
CA ARG A 182 -6.89 -3.26 13.55
C ARG A 182 -6.79 -3.33 12.03
N ILE A 183 -7.25 -4.44 11.48
CA ILE A 183 -7.40 -4.63 10.04
C ILE A 183 -8.89 -4.74 9.74
N LEU A 184 -9.40 -3.89 8.85
CA LEU A 184 -10.65 -4.13 8.16
C LEU A 184 -10.32 -4.81 6.83
N LEU A 185 -10.71 -6.08 6.71
CA LEU A 185 -10.36 -6.95 5.60
C LEU A 185 -11.63 -7.35 4.85
N ILE A 186 -11.67 -7.07 3.55
CA ILE A 186 -12.74 -7.49 2.65
C ILE A 186 -12.19 -8.63 1.79
N VAL A 187 -12.91 -9.75 1.78
CA VAL A 187 -12.54 -10.95 1.03
C VAL A 187 -13.74 -11.51 0.28
N VAL A 188 -13.45 -12.27 -0.76
CA VAL A 188 -14.45 -13.04 -1.50
C VAL A 188 -14.22 -14.53 -1.28
N GLN A 189 -15.31 -15.29 -1.13
CA GLN A 189 -15.27 -16.74 -1.04
C GLN A 189 -16.16 -17.35 -2.12
N TYR A 190 -15.56 -18.15 -3.00
CA TYR A 190 -16.24 -18.89 -4.07
C TYR A 190 -15.49 -20.18 -4.43
N ASP A 191 -16.12 -21.04 -5.24
CA ASP A 191 -15.50 -22.28 -5.74
C ASP A 191 -14.61 -21.99 -6.96
N GLN A 192 -13.32 -21.79 -6.71
CA GLN A 192 -12.33 -21.55 -7.76
C GLN A 192 -12.18 -22.72 -8.75
N GLY A 193 -12.58 -23.94 -8.39
CA GLY A 193 -12.52 -25.11 -9.28
C GLY A 193 -13.51 -25.03 -10.45
N LYS A 194 -14.52 -24.16 -10.35
CA LYS A 194 -15.51 -23.91 -11.40
C LYS A 194 -15.06 -22.88 -12.43
N LEU A 195 -13.93 -22.20 -12.22
CA LEU A 195 -13.43 -21.22 -13.19
C LEU A 195 -12.99 -21.93 -14.48
N PRO A 196 -13.36 -21.43 -15.68
CA PRO A 196 -13.09 -22.07 -16.96
C PRO A 196 -11.63 -21.89 -17.45
N TYR A 197 -10.66 -21.74 -16.53
CA TYR A 197 -9.25 -21.58 -16.90
C TYR A 197 -8.54 -22.93 -17.05
N ALA A 198 -7.64 -23.01 -18.03
CA ALA A 198 -6.97 -24.24 -18.43
C ALA A 198 -6.18 -24.88 -17.28
N ARG A 199 -6.17 -26.23 -17.24
CA ARG A 199 -5.50 -27.10 -16.24
C ARG A 199 -4.01 -26.79 -15.94
N ASN A 200 -3.36 -25.93 -16.73
CA ASN A 200 -1.94 -25.56 -16.62
C ASN A 200 -1.72 -24.06 -16.31
N ARG A 201 -2.75 -23.31 -15.90
CA ARG A 201 -2.61 -21.92 -15.46
C ARG A 201 -3.14 -21.76 -14.04
N ILE A 202 -2.47 -20.90 -13.27
CA ILE A 202 -2.97 -20.44 -11.97
C ILE A 202 -4.28 -19.70 -12.23
N ASN A 203 -5.31 -19.96 -11.42
CA ASN A 203 -6.54 -19.21 -11.48
C ASN A 203 -6.23 -17.72 -11.28
N PRO A 204 -6.80 -16.82 -12.09
CA PRO A 204 -6.59 -15.40 -11.86
C PRO A 204 -7.18 -15.01 -10.51
N PRO A 205 -6.73 -13.87 -9.93
CA PRO A 205 -7.43 -13.30 -8.80
C PRO A 205 -8.89 -12.92 -9.17
N PRO A 206 -9.73 -12.44 -8.25
CA PRO A 206 -9.51 -12.44 -6.82
C PRO A 206 -9.48 -13.90 -6.34
N PHE A 207 -8.47 -14.26 -5.56
CA PHE A 207 -8.34 -15.57 -4.98
C PHE A 207 -9.39 -15.74 -3.86
N SER A 208 -10.07 -16.88 -3.87
CA SER A 208 -11.06 -17.25 -2.85
C SER A 208 -10.37 -17.45 -1.50
N VAL A 209 -10.83 -16.71 -0.48
CA VAL A 209 -10.29 -16.77 0.88
C VAL A 209 -11.35 -17.35 1.80
N THR A 210 -11.04 -18.47 2.45
CA THR A 210 -11.92 -19.10 3.45
C THR A 210 -11.59 -18.64 4.86
N ARG A 211 -12.50 -18.93 5.81
CA ARG A 211 -12.26 -18.69 7.24
C ARG A 211 -11.04 -19.47 7.76
N GLU A 212 -10.76 -20.66 7.24
CA GLU A 212 -9.58 -21.45 7.58
C GLU A 212 -8.29 -20.76 7.09
N ASN A 213 -8.32 -20.17 5.89
CA ASN A 213 -7.20 -19.35 5.43
C ASN A 213 -6.93 -18.19 6.39
N LEU A 214 -7.98 -17.44 6.78
CA LEU A 214 -7.86 -16.32 7.71
C LEU A 214 -7.31 -16.74 9.07
N LYS A 215 -7.76 -17.87 9.63
CA LYS A 215 -7.20 -18.41 10.89
C LYS A 215 -5.72 -18.77 10.78
N GLY A 216 -5.29 -19.25 9.61
CA GLY A 216 -3.88 -19.55 9.35
C GLY A 216 -3.00 -18.30 9.20
N LEU A 217 -3.57 -17.19 8.72
CA LEU A 217 -2.87 -15.90 8.55
C LEU A 217 -2.87 -15.06 9.83
N PHE A 218 -3.98 -15.11 10.59
CA PHE A 218 -4.23 -14.32 11.79
C PHE A 218 -4.64 -15.26 12.93
N PRO A 219 -3.67 -15.94 13.58
CA PRO A 219 -3.96 -16.93 14.61
C PRO A 219 -4.51 -16.29 15.90
N ASP A 220 -5.40 -17.00 16.59
CA ASP A 220 -6.07 -16.56 17.83
C ASP A 220 -5.11 -16.22 18.98
N SER A 221 -3.86 -16.67 18.90
CA SER A 221 -2.79 -16.34 19.86
C SER A 221 -2.32 -14.88 19.76
N SER A 222 -2.59 -14.20 18.65
CA SER A 222 -2.15 -12.82 18.39
C SER A 222 -3.25 -11.92 17.84
N TRP A 223 -4.34 -12.49 17.32
CA TRP A 223 -5.43 -11.77 16.67
C TRP A 223 -6.79 -12.22 17.19
N SER A 224 -7.77 -11.31 17.12
CA SER A 224 -9.19 -11.63 17.27
C SER A 224 -9.88 -11.33 15.94
N VAL A 225 -10.38 -12.38 15.27
CA VAL A 225 -10.99 -12.28 13.95
C VAL A 225 -12.51 -12.38 14.10
N THR A 226 -13.19 -11.27 13.77
CA THR A 226 -14.65 -11.19 13.82
C THR A 226 -15.19 -10.94 12.42
N MET A 227 -16.10 -11.80 11.97
CA MET A 227 -16.86 -11.57 10.74
C MET A 227 -17.94 -10.54 11.03
N LEU A 228 -17.82 -9.37 10.41
CA LEU A 228 -18.75 -8.26 10.61
C LEU A 228 -19.99 -8.40 9.72
N GLU A 229 -19.78 -8.79 8.47
CA GLU A 229 -20.84 -8.83 7.45
C GLU A 229 -20.55 -9.90 6.39
N THR A 230 -21.60 -10.37 5.73
CA THR A 230 -21.52 -11.25 4.56
C THR A 230 -22.66 -10.91 3.63
N GLU A 231 -22.32 -10.59 2.38
CA GLU A 231 -23.28 -10.34 1.33
C GLU A 231 -23.06 -11.33 0.18
N PRO A 232 -24.15 -11.81 -0.48
CA PRO A 232 -24.02 -12.54 -1.73
C PRO A 232 -23.34 -11.66 -2.77
N CYS A 233 -22.35 -12.23 -3.45
CA CYS A 233 -21.70 -11.60 -4.59
C CYS A 233 -22.38 -12.12 -5.86
N ASP A 234 -22.88 -11.23 -6.72
CA ASP A 234 -23.44 -11.63 -8.00
C ASP A 234 -22.37 -12.41 -8.80
N GLU A 235 -22.75 -13.53 -9.42
CA GLU A 235 -21.79 -14.35 -10.17
C GLU A 235 -21.02 -13.48 -11.18
N GLU A 236 -21.70 -12.53 -11.86
CA GLU A 236 -21.07 -11.59 -12.78
C GLU A 236 -19.96 -10.73 -12.17
N PHE A 237 -19.97 -10.41 -10.87
CA PHE A 237 -18.93 -9.61 -10.22
C PHE A 237 -17.58 -10.33 -10.18
N VAL A 238 -17.58 -11.65 -9.95
CA VAL A 238 -16.37 -12.49 -10.05
C VAL A 238 -15.91 -12.61 -11.51
N TRP A 239 -16.86 -12.61 -12.47
CA TRP A 239 -16.59 -12.78 -13.90
C TRP A 239 -16.20 -11.48 -14.65
N GLN A 240 -16.60 -10.31 -14.14
CA GLN A 240 -16.42 -8.99 -14.78
C GLN A 240 -15.21 -8.20 -14.31
N LEU A 241 -14.34 -8.76 -13.45
CA LEU A 241 -12.99 -8.23 -13.23
C LEU A 241 -12.17 -8.40 -14.52
N ARG A 242 -12.51 -7.57 -15.51
CA ARG A 242 -11.70 -7.27 -16.69
C ARG A 242 -10.44 -6.63 -16.15
N TRP A 243 -9.39 -7.43 -16.04
CA TRP A 243 -8.03 -6.98 -15.82
C TRP A 243 -7.75 -5.79 -16.75
N ILE A 244 -7.33 -4.68 -16.12
CA ILE A 244 -7.04 -3.36 -16.71
C ILE A 244 -6.20 -3.47 -17.98
#